data_AF-A0A956XQU1-F1
#
_entry.id   AF-A0A956XQU1-F1
#
_cell.length_a   1.000
_cell.length_b   1.000
_cell.length_c   1.000
_cell.angle_alpha   90.00
_cell.angle_beta   90.00
_cell.angle_gamma   90.00
#
_symmetry.space_group_name_H-M   'P 1'
#
loop_
_entity.id
_entity.type
_entity.pdbx_description
1 polymer ?
#
loop_
_entity_poly.entity_id
_entity_poly.type
_entity_poly.pdbx_seq_one_letter_code
_entity_poly.pdbx_strand_id
1 'polypeptide(L)'
;MAEIYDLTLPPELQKGPWQLLEKGLSGAGVFKGVFVERDCYLKITPHAHRMAVKAEYERLKWLQGRIPVPEILAYVEDEARQYLVTATVDGIDAFEFDAKPDDIIRLYAKAIRRLHDLPTADCPFTWIPDEQIAFAQKSVQNNQVNDDNRDEAFKERSWESMLEELIRLRPNDADLVMVHGDAYNDNVLLNPSSGELAAFIDVGFVAVADRCTDLAMIYDDVVDYYGIEGWQAFLKHYGSTDVEPQRFRFYQLFNEFI
;
A
#
# COMPACT_ATOMS: atom_id res chain seq x y z
N MET A 1 14.96 -3.23 -27.27
CA MET A 1 14.78 -1.82 -27.66
C MET A 1 13.42 -1.41 -27.12
N ALA A 2 13.38 -0.95 -25.86
CA ALA A 2 12.14 -0.59 -25.20
C ALA A 2 11.57 0.68 -25.86
N GLU A 3 10.28 0.71 -26.14
CA GLU A 3 9.57 1.91 -26.57
C GLU A 3 9.83 3.02 -25.56
N ILE A 4 10.40 4.12 -26.05
CA ILE A 4 10.66 5.31 -25.25
C ILE A 4 9.31 5.86 -24.85
N TYR A 5 8.97 5.69 -23.58
CA TYR A 5 7.97 6.51 -22.93
C TYR A 5 8.46 7.96 -23.12
N ASP A 6 7.82 8.74 -23.99
CA ASP A 6 8.25 10.09 -24.34
C ASP A 6 7.92 11.05 -23.19
N LEU A 7 8.61 10.82 -22.07
CA LEU A 7 8.55 11.56 -20.83
C LEU A 7 9.70 12.55 -20.85
N THR A 8 9.40 13.82 -21.16
CA THR A 8 10.34 14.89 -20.82
C THR A 8 10.33 15.05 -19.30
N LEU A 9 11.35 14.53 -18.64
CA LEU A 9 11.52 14.69 -17.20
C LEU A 9 11.96 16.13 -16.85
N PRO A 10 11.64 16.63 -15.64
CA PRO A 10 12.21 17.88 -15.12
C PRO A 10 13.75 17.88 -15.20
N PRO A 11 14.40 19.03 -15.45
CA PRO A 11 15.87 19.12 -15.60
C PRO A 11 16.66 18.46 -14.47
N GLU A 12 16.13 18.48 -13.25
CA GLU A 12 16.70 17.86 -12.06
C GLU A 12 16.79 16.33 -12.21
N LEU A 13 15.81 15.71 -12.88
CA LEU A 13 15.65 14.26 -13.02
C LEU A 13 16.19 13.71 -14.33
N GLN A 14 16.59 14.57 -15.28
CA GLN A 14 17.17 14.16 -16.57
C GLN A 14 18.56 13.49 -16.47
N LYS A 15 19.20 13.55 -15.29
CA LYS A 15 20.58 13.07 -15.10
C LYS A 15 20.72 11.57 -14.81
N GLY A 16 19.62 10.84 -14.56
CA GLY A 16 19.66 9.41 -14.29
C GLY A 16 19.33 8.56 -15.52
N PRO A 17 19.99 7.40 -15.76
CA PRO A 17 19.45 6.41 -16.67
C PRO A 17 18.19 5.81 -16.03
N TRP A 18 17.05 5.93 -16.69
CA TRP A 18 15.77 5.41 -16.21
C TRP A 18 15.34 4.20 -17.06
N GLN A 19 15.08 3.09 -16.38
CA GLN A 19 14.47 1.90 -16.96
C GLN A 19 13.04 1.76 -16.44
N LEU A 20 12.07 1.77 -17.34
CA LEU A 20 10.68 1.51 -17.00
C LEU A 20 10.52 0.09 -16.44
N LEU A 21 9.91 -0.02 -15.28
CA LEU A 21 9.52 -1.30 -14.66
C LEU A 21 8.03 -1.54 -14.81
N GLU A 22 7.22 -0.54 -14.47
CA GLU A 22 5.77 -0.64 -14.48
C GLU A 22 5.16 0.58 -15.16
N LYS A 23 4.11 0.32 -15.95
CA LYS A 23 3.33 1.34 -16.65
C LYS A 23 1.88 1.26 -16.21
N GLY A 24 1.42 2.28 -15.48
CA GLY A 24 0.01 2.46 -15.16
C GLY A 24 -0.78 2.98 -16.36
N LEU A 25 -2.02 2.52 -16.50
CA LEU A 25 -2.93 2.89 -17.59
C LEU A 25 -3.30 4.40 -17.59
N SER A 26 -3.11 5.07 -16.46
CA SER A 26 -3.46 6.47 -16.16
C SER A 26 -2.29 7.45 -16.34
N GLY A 27 -1.18 7.02 -16.94
CA GLY A 27 0.04 7.82 -17.09
C GLY A 27 0.94 7.79 -15.84
N ALA A 28 0.62 6.95 -14.86
CA ALA A 28 1.52 6.59 -13.79
C ALA A 28 2.67 5.70 -14.30
N GLY A 29 3.82 5.74 -13.65
CA GLY A 29 4.91 4.84 -13.99
C GLY A 29 5.96 4.73 -12.91
N VAL A 30 6.58 3.56 -12.84
CA VAL A 30 7.67 3.23 -11.93
C VAL A 30 8.92 2.91 -12.75
N PHE A 31 10.02 3.57 -12.41
CA PHE A 31 11.29 3.44 -13.09
C PHE A 31 12.38 3.06 -12.10
N LYS A 32 13.30 2.19 -12.50
CA LYS A 32 14.56 1.97 -11.78
C LYS A 32 15.66 2.79 -12.43
N GLY A 33 16.54 3.36 -11.63
CA GLY A 33 17.66 4.13 -12.16
C GLY A 33 18.74 4.41 -11.14
N VAL A 34 19.66 5.29 -11.53
CA VAL A 34 20.70 5.82 -10.64
C VAL A 34 20.52 7.33 -10.55
N PHE A 35 20.36 7.84 -9.33
CA PHE A 35 20.22 9.27 -9.05
C PHE A 35 21.15 9.64 -7.90
N VAL A 36 21.90 10.73 -8.06
CA VAL A 36 22.94 11.16 -7.09
C VAL A 36 23.88 10.03 -6.64
N GLU A 37 24.34 9.23 -7.60
CA GLU A 37 25.24 8.06 -7.40
C GLU A 37 24.64 6.92 -6.55
N ARG A 38 23.31 6.88 -6.40
CA ARG A 38 22.61 5.82 -5.66
C ARG A 38 21.58 5.12 -6.55
N ASP A 39 21.45 3.81 -6.38
CA ASP A 39 20.34 3.06 -6.95
C ASP A 39 19.03 3.59 -6.35
N CYS A 40 18.04 3.82 -7.22
CA CYS A 40 16.79 4.47 -6.84
C CYS A 40 15.61 3.97 -7.68
N TYR A 41 14.42 4.28 -7.16
CA TYR A 41 13.18 4.23 -7.91
C TYR A 41 12.66 5.64 -8.16
N LEU A 42 12.08 5.86 -9.33
CA LEU A 42 11.33 7.07 -9.69
C LEU A 42 9.87 6.67 -9.93
N LYS A 43 8.96 7.25 -9.16
CA LYS A 43 7.51 7.16 -9.38
C LYS A 43 7.00 8.46 -9.97
N ILE A 44 6.14 8.35 -10.97
CA ILE A 44 5.56 9.49 -11.70
C ILE A 44 4.06 9.33 -11.74
N THR A 45 3.30 10.38 -11.43
CA THR A 45 1.85 10.43 -11.64
C THR A 45 1.39 11.80 -12.12
N PRO A 46 0.35 11.90 -12.97
CA PRO A 46 -0.35 13.18 -13.19
C PRO A 46 -0.93 13.74 -11.87
N HIS A 47 -1.11 15.06 -11.77
CA HIS A 47 -1.75 15.66 -10.60
C HIS A 47 -3.16 15.14 -10.33
N ALA A 48 -3.92 14.84 -11.38
CA ALA A 48 -5.28 14.31 -11.29
C ALA A 48 -5.34 12.81 -10.99
N HIS A 49 -4.20 12.14 -10.80
CA HIS A 49 -4.16 10.72 -10.47
C HIS A 49 -4.82 10.48 -9.10
N ARG A 50 -5.70 9.47 -9.01
CA ARG A 50 -6.41 9.17 -7.75
C ARG A 50 -5.47 8.77 -6.60
N MET A 51 -4.33 8.17 -6.95
CA MET A 51 -3.23 7.80 -6.06
C MET A 51 -1.99 8.60 -6.43
N ALA A 52 -2.02 9.91 -6.25
CA ALA A 52 -0.93 10.78 -6.67
C ALA A 52 0.32 10.59 -5.79
N VAL A 53 1.52 10.55 -6.36
CA VAL A 53 2.77 10.31 -5.60
C VAL A 53 3.08 11.37 -4.55
N LYS A 54 2.42 12.53 -4.59
CA LYS A 54 2.46 13.50 -3.50
C LYS A 54 1.99 12.92 -2.17
N ALA A 55 0.94 12.11 -2.19
CA ALA A 55 0.40 11.48 -0.99
C ALA A 55 1.44 10.56 -0.34
N GLU A 56 2.16 9.78 -1.17
CA GLU A 56 3.26 8.92 -0.75
C GLU A 56 4.46 9.73 -0.24
N TYR A 57 4.86 10.81 -0.93
CA TYR A 57 5.92 11.71 -0.49
C TYR A 57 5.66 12.29 0.91
N GLU A 58 4.44 12.79 1.16
CA GLU A 58 4.06 13.37 2.45
C GLU A 58 4.10 12.33 3.57
N ARG A 59 3.66 11.10 3.29
CA ARG A 59 3.68 9.98 4.23
C ARG A 59 5.08 9.45 4.49
N LEU A 60 5.91 9.27 3.47
CA LEU A 60 7.33 8.94 3.62
C LEU A 60 8.03 9.98 4.50
N LYS A 61 7.81 11.27 4.26
CA LYS A 61 8.40 12.34 5.06
C LYS A 61 7.97 12.29 6.51
N TRP A 62 6.71 11.93 6.78
CA TRP A 62 6.23 11.73 8.15
C TRP A 62 6.78 10.45 8.78
N LEU A 63 6.91 9.35 8.04
CA LEU A 63 7.36 8.05 8.55
C LEU A 63 8.87 7.99 8.81
N GLN A 64 9.67 8.78 8.10
CA GLN A 64 11.12 8.83 8.30
C GLN A 64 11.48 9.10 9.77
N GLY A 65 12.33 8.23 10.33
CA GLY A 65 12.73 8.26 11.73
C GLY A 65 11.74 7.61 12.71
N ARG A 66 10.54 7.20 12.26
CA ARG A 66 9.55 6.50 13.08
C ARG A 66 9.53 5.01 12.79
N ILE A 67 9.58 4.64 11.51
CA ILE A 67 9.61 3.25 11.05
C ILE A 67 10.46 3.15 9.78
N PRO A 68 11.08 2.00 9.46
CA PRO A 68 11.85 1.86 8.24
C PRO A 68 10.98 2.05 7.01
N VAL A 69 11.36 3.00 6.17
CA VAL A 69 10.77 3.34 4.87
C VAL A 69 11.89 3.81 3.95
N PRO A 70 11.71 3.79 2.61
CA PRO A 70 12.69 4.33 1.69
C PRO A 70 13.10 5.78 1.98
N GLU A 71 14.38 6.07 1.81
CA GLU A 71 14.89 7.44 1.88
C GLU A 71 14.40 8.22 0.66
N ILE A 72 13.87 9.42 0.88
CA ILE A 72 13.48 10.34 -0.19
C ILE A 72 14.75 11.03 -0.70
N LEU A 73 15.07 10.84 -1.99
CA LEU A 73 16.19 11.50 -2.66
C LEU A 73 15.76 12.80 -3.35
N ALA A 74 14.56 12.83 -3.92
CA ALA A 74 13.99 14.02 -4.55
C ALA A 74 12.46 13.95 -4.61
N TYR A 75 11.85 15.12 -4.61
CA TYR A 75 10.44 15.31 -4.97
C TYR A 75 10.33 16.57 -5.82
N VAL A 76 9.67 16.46 -6.97
CA VAL A 76 9.50 17.54 -7.95
C VAL A 76 8.06 17.52 -8.46
N GLU A 77 7.51 18.70 -8.74
CA GLU A 77 6.23 18.87 -9.41
C GLU A 77 6.43 19.80 -10.63
N ASP A 78 5.82 19.48 -11.77
CA ASP A 78 5.69 20.40 -12.92
C ASP A 78 4.21 20.79 -13.10
N GLU A 79 3.81 21.36 -14.24
CA GLU A 79 2.41 21.77 -14.46
C GLU A 79 1.43 20.57 -14.60
N ALA A 80 1.93 19.39 -14.96
CA ALA A 80 1.12 18.23 -15.31
C ALA A 80 1.30 17.07 -14.32
N ARG A 81 2.48 16.92 -13.71
CA ARG A 81 2.93 15.70 -13.06
C ARG A 81 3.70 15.95 -11.78
N GLN A 82 3.74 14.89 -10.99
CA GLN A 82 4.48 14.77 -9.74
C GLN A 82 5.48 13.64 -9.87
N TYR A 83 6.65 13.82 -9.27
CA TYR A 83 7.78 12.92 -9.37
C TYR A 83 8.34 12.69 -7.98
N LEU A 84 8.49 11.42 -7.59
CA LEU A 84 9.09 11.01 -6.32
C LEU A 84 10.26 10.07 -6.61
N VAL A 85 11.44 10.42 -6.12
CA VAL A 85 12.63 9.57 -6.19
C VAL A 85 12.96 9.07 -4.79
N THR A 86 13.06 7.76 -4.63
CA THR A 86 13.47 7.11 -3.38
C THR A 86 14.71 6.24 -3.59
N ALA A 87 15.55 6.13 -2.58
CA ALA A 87 16.64 5.16 -2.59
C ALA A 87 16.08 3.73 -2.59
N THR A 88 16.79 2.80 -3.23
CA THR A 88 16.49 1.38 -3.08
C THR A 88 16.68 0.94 -1.63
N VAL A 89 15.89 -0.07 -1.22
CA VAL A 89 16.05 -0.76 0.05
C VAL A 89 16.61 -2.14 -0.24
N ASP A 90 17.65 -2.53 0.51
CA ASP A 90 18.16 -3.91 0.50
C ASP A 90 17.25 -4.78 1.37
N GLY A 91 16.18 -5.26 0.76
CA GLY A 91 15.17 -6.10 1.38
C GLY A 91 14.48 -6.96 0.33
N ILE A 92 13.84 -8.02 0.80
CA ILE A 92 13.03 -8.94 -0.02
C ILE A 92 11.59 -8.90 0.48
N ASP A 93 10.65 -9.22 -0.41
CA ASP A 93 9.25 -9.46 -0.06
C ASP A 93 9.15 -10.38 1.15
N ALA A 94 8.22 -10.08 2.07
CA ALA A 94 8.07 -10.85 3.29
C ALA A 94 7.84 -12.35 3.04
N PHE A 95 7.08 -12.71 2.01
CA PHE A 95 6.75 -14.10 1.68
C PHE A 95 7.80 -14.78 0.81
N GLU A 96 8.74 -14.03 0.23
CA GLU A 96 9.94 -14.58 -0.43
C GLU A 96 11.06 -14.94 0.56
N PHE A 97 10.90 -14.62 1.85
CA PHE A 97 11.89 -14.95 2.87
C PHE A 97 12.06 -16.46 3.03
N ASP A 98 13.30 -16.97 2.92
CA ASP A 98 13.60 -18.39 2.99
C ASP A 98 13.52 -18.93 4.43
N ALA A 99 12.31 -19.25 4.87
CA ALA A 99 12.02 -19.85 6.16
C ALA A 99 10.78 -20.76 6.11
N LYS A 100 10.44 -21.37 7.25
CA LYS A 100 9.19 -22.12 7.37
C LYS A 100 8.00 -21.15 7.33
N PRO A 101 6.83 -21.57 6.82
CA PRO A 101 5.64 -20.71 6.74
C PRO A 101 5.29 -19.99 8.06
N ASP A 102 5.32 -20.68 9.21
CA ASP A 102 5.04 -20.06 10.52
C ASP A 102 6.05 -18.96 10.89
N ASP A 103 7.32 -19.12 10.50
CA ASP A 103 8.35 -18.10 10.72
C ASP A 103 8.14 -16.88 9.82
N ILE A 104 7.80 -17.09 8.55
CA ILE A 104 7.45 -16.02 7.61
C ILE A 104 6.25 -15.21 8.14
N ILE A 105 5.16 -15.91 8.48
CA ILE A 105 3.94 -15.31 9.02
C ILE A 105 4.23 -14.55 10.31
N ARG A 106 5.08 -15.09 11.20
CA ARG A 106 5.50 -14.41 12.43
C ARG A 106 6.27 -13.13 12.14
N LEU A 107 7.21 -13.14 11.18
CA LEU A 107 7.98 -11.94 10.81
C LEU A 107 7.07 -10.87 10.20
N TYR A 108 6.16 -11.28 9.32
CA TYR A 108 5.16 -10.41 8.71
C TYR A 108 4.23 -9.79 9.77
N ALA A 109 3.64 -10.60 10.64
CA ALA A 109 2.80 -10.13 11.74
C ALA A 109 3.54 -9.16 12.68
N LYS A 110 4.82 -9.43 12.98
CA LYS A 110 5.66 -8.53 13.79
C LYS A 110 5.90 -7.19 13.09
N ALA A 111 6.14 -7.19 11.78
CA ALA A 111 6.31 -5.97 11.00
C ALA A 111 5.03 -5.12 11.01
N ILE A 112 3.88 -5.72 10.69
CA ILE A 112 2.56 -5.03 10.72
C ILE A 112 2.27 -4.51 12.13
N ARG A 113 2.50 -5.32 13.16
CA ARG A 113 2.30 -4.88 14.55
C ARG A 113 3.14 -3.66 14.90
N ARG A 114 4.40 -3.62 14.44
CA ARG A 114 5.29 -2.48 14.67
C ARG A 114 4.75 -1.19 14.04
N LEU A 115 4.11 -1.27 12.87
CA LEU A 115 3.42 -0.13 12.27
C LEU A 115 2.22 0.28 13.12
N HIS A 116 1.34 -0.67 13.44
CA HIS A 116 0.12 -0.43 14.21
C HIS A 116 0.37 0.10 15.63
N ASP A 117 1.54 -0.16 16.20
CA ASP A 117 1.98 0.35 17.52
C ASP A 117 2.53 1.78 17.48
N LEU A 118 2.69 2.40 16.29
CA LEU A 118 3.10 3.80 16.22
C LEU A 118 2.05 4.72 16.86
N PRO A 119 2.48 5.77 17.60
CA PRO A 119 1.56 6.77 18.14
C PRO A 119 0.77 7.47 17.03
N THR A 120 -0.53 7.58 17.20
CA THR A 120 -1.46 8.18 16.22
C THR A 120 -1.70 9.67 16.44
N ALA A 121 -1.39 10.20 17.63
CA ALA A 121 -1.77 11.55 18.07
C ALA A 121 -1.25 12.69 17.16
N ASP A 122 -0.06 12.53 16.58
CA ASP A 122 0.60 13.54 15.76
C ASP A 122 0.56 13.20 14.26
N CYS A 123 -0.24 12.21 13.86
CA CYS A 123 -0.41 11.86 12.46
C CYS A 123 -1.46 12.77 11.81
N PRO A 124 -1.13 13.49 10.72
CA PRO A 124 -2.07 14.37 10.04
C PRO A 124 -2.98 13.64 9.05
N PHE A 125 -2.73 12.35 8.80
CA PHE A 125 -3.42 11.57 7.78
C PHE A 125 -4.49 10.69 8.43
N THR A 126 -5.69 10.74 7.89
CA THR A 126 -6.82 9.88 8.26
C THR A 126 -7.27 9.07 7.07
N TRP A 127 -7.81 7.89 7.35
CA TRP A 127 -8.48 7.06 6.36
C TRP A 127 -9.68 6.36 7.01
N ILE A 128 -10.54 7.17 7.64
CA ILE A 128 -11.70 6.68 8.39
C ILE A 128 -12.79 6.16 7.43
N PRO A 129 -13.77 5.37 7.91
CA PRO A 129 -14.78 4.74 7.05
C PRO A 129 -15.52 5.71 6.11
N ASP A 130 -15.80 6.94 6.54
CA ASP A 130 -16.47 7.94 5.69
C ASP A 130 -15.58 8.42 4.53
N GLU A 131 -14.27 8.52 4.75
CA GLU A 131 -13.30 8.90 3.71
C GLU A 131 -13.11 7.75 2.72
N GLN A 132 -13.07 6.51 3.21
CA GLN A 132 -13.02 5.29 2.40
C GLN A 132 -14.27 5.15 1.53
N ILE A 133 -15.47 5.35 2.09
CA ILE A 133 -16.73 5.36 1.33
C ILE A 133 -16.69 6.46 0.26
N ALA A 134 -16.27 7.69 0.61
CA ALA A 134 -16.19 8.79 -0.34
C ALA A 134 -15.19 8.52 -1.47
N PHE A 135 -14.09 7.82 -1.17
CA PHE A 135 -13.12 7.35 -2.17
C PHE A 135 -13.79 6.33 -3.11
N ALA A 136 -14.41 5.28 -2.58
CA ALA A 136 -15.11 4.27 -3.37
C ALA A 136 -16.20 4.87 -4.28
N GLN A 137 -16.99 5.82 -3.75
CA GLN A 137 -18.00 6.55 -4.53
C GLN A 137 -17.38 7.28 -5.73
N LYS A 138 -16.26 7.97 -5.53
CA LYS A 138 -15.55 8.67 -6.62
C LYS A 138 -14.96 7.69 -7.63
N SER A 139 -14.39 6.57 -7.17
CA SER A 139 -13.85 5.54 -8.05
C SER A 139 -14.91 5.00 -9.00
N VAL A 140 -16.11 4.72 -8.49
CA VAL A 140 -17.25 4.28 -9.33
C VAL A 140 -17.71 5.41 -10.27
N GLN A 141 -17.92 6.62 -9.76
CA GLN A 141 -18.41 7.77 -10.55
C GLN A 141 -17.47 8.14 -11.71
N ASN A 142 -16.17 8.00 -11.50
CA ASN A 142 -15.15 8.34 -12.49
C ASN A 142 -14.73 7.14 -13.36
N ASN A 143 -15.35 5.97 -13.18
CA ASN A 143 -14.97 4.73 -13.88
C ASN A 143 -13.48 4.36 -13.70
N GLN A 144 -13.01 4.48 -12.46
CA GLN A 144 -11.62 4.21 -12.03
C GLN A 144 -11.48 2.90 -11.24
N VAL A 145 -12.57 2.14 -11.11
CA VAL A 145 -12.60 0.78 -10.58
C VAL A 145 -12.01 -0.20 -11.61
N ASN A 146 -11.39 -1.28 -11.14
CA ASN A 146 -10.69 -2.24 -12.00
C ASN A 146 -11.38 -3.61 -11.98
N ASP A 147 -12.08 -3.96 -13.06
CA ASP A 147 -12.74 -5.27 -13.20
C ASP A 147 -11.75 -6.44 -13.26
N ASP A 148 -10.51 -6.21 -13.70
CA ASP A 148 -9.50 -7.27 -13.86
C ASP A 148 -8.91 -7.71 -12.51
N ASN A 149 -8.88 -6.79 -11.52
CA ASN A 149 -8.32 -7.05 -10.18
C ASN A 149 -9.36 -7.51 -9.16
N ARG A 150 -10.63 -7.62 -9.58
CA ARG A 150 -11.72 -7.96 -8.69
C ARG A 150 -11.66 -9.43 -8.26
N ASP A 151 -11.85 -9.70 -6.97
CA ASP A 151 -11.87 -11.06 -6.46
C ASP A 151 -13.00 -11.88 -7.09
N GLU A 152 -12.75 -13.18 -7.29
CA GLU A 152 -13.72 -14.14 -7.85
C GLU A 152 -15.08 -14.08 -7.13
N ALA A 153 -15.07 -13.85 -5.81
CA ALA A 153 -16.29 -13.73 -5.00
C ALA A 153 -17.18 -12.53 -5.37
N PHE A 154 -16.64 -11.53 -6.08
CA PHE A 154 -17.33 -10.30 -6.44
C PHE A 154 -17.55 -10.12 -7.93
N LYS A 155 -16.93 -10.93 -8.81
CA LYS A 155 -17.00 -10.77 -10.28
C LYS A 155 -18.41 -10.68 -10.84
N GLU A 156 -19.38 -11.37 -10.25
CA GLU A 156 -20.78 -11.35 -10.71
C GLU A 156 -21.59 -10.13 -10.23
N ARG A 157 -21.01 -9.28 -9.38
CA ARG A 157 -21.72 -8.13 -8.79
C ARG A 157 -21.43 -6.84 -9.54
N SER A 158 -22.36 -5.90 -9.53
CA SER A 158 -22.09 -4.55 -10.03
C SER A 158 -21.36 -3.72 -8.97
N TRP A 159 -20.55 -2.74 -9.43
CA TRP A 159 -19.87 -1.79 -8.54
C TRP A 159 -20.86 -1.00 -7.67
N GLU A 160 -22.03 -0.67 -8.21
CA GLU A 160 -23.10 0.02 -7.48
C GLU A 160 -23.66 -0.85 -6.35
N SER A 161 -23.91 -2.13 -6.60
CA SER A 161 -24.41 -3.06 -5.57
C SER A 161 -23.38 -3.25 -4.44
N MET A 162 -22.10 -3.31 -4.77
CA MET A 162 -21.02 -3.40 -3.78
C MET A 162 -20.91 -2.11 -2.96
N LEU A 163 -21.02 -0.95 -3.62
CA LEU A 163 -20.99 0.36 -2.96
C LEU A 163 -22.17 0.55 -2.02
N GLU A 164 -23.38 0.11 -2.40
CA GLU A 164 -24.55 0.12 -1.53
C GLU A 164 -24.36 -0.74 -0.28
N GLU A 165 -23.76 -1.93 -0.42
CA GLU A 165 -23.41 -2.79 0.72
C GLU A 165 -22.33 -2.15 1.60
N LEU A 166 -21.28 -1.58 1.01
CA LEU A 166 -20.22 -0.88 1.72
C LEU A 166 -20.80 0.24 2.61
N ILE A 167 -21.68 1.09 2.04
CA ILE A 167 -22.35 2.16 2.79
C ILE A 167 -23.22 1.59 3.92
N ARG A 168 -23.94 0.51 3.67
CA ARG A 168 -24.80 -0.15 4.67
C ARG A 168 -23.99 -0.75 5.82
N LEU A 169 -22.80 -1.27 5.54
CA LEU A 169 -21.92 -1.93 6.51
C LEU A 169 -20.96 -0.98 7.23
N ARG A 170 -21.05 0.33 6.97
CA ARG A 170 -20.23 1.35 7.63
C ARG A 170 -20.14 1.10 9.15
N PRO A 171 -18.93 0.86 9.70
CA PRO A 171 -18.74 0.68 11.14
C PRO A 171 -19.14 1.94 11.93
N ASN A 172 -19.67 1.75 13.14
CA ASN A 172 -20.03 2.85 14.04
C ASN A 172 -18.87 3.28 14.96
N ASP A 173 -17.91 2.39 15.16
CA ASP A 173 -16.69 2.58 15.93
C ASP A 173 -15.47 2.15 15.11
N ALA A 174 -14.28 2.49 15.60
CA ALA A 174 -13.01 2.12 14.98
C ALA A 174 -11.94 1.87 16.06
N ASP A 175 -11.14 0.83 15.84
CA ASP A 175 -9.92 0.56 16.60
C ASP A 175 -8.77 1.22 15.85
N LEU A 176 -8.56 2.51 16.15
CA LEU A 176 -7.67 3.40 15.42
C LEU A 176 -6.21 3.08 15.72
N VAL A 177 -5.49 2.71 14.67
CA VAL A 177 -4.04 2.48 14.65
C VAL A 177 -3.43 3.19 13.46
N MET A 178 -2.09 3.23 13.39
CA MET A 178 -1.43 3.57 12.13
C MET A 178 -1.54 2.37 11.19
N VAL A 179 -2.21 2.52 10.05
CA VAL A 179 -2.32 1.49 9.02
C VAL A 179 -1.40 1.79 7.84
N HIS A 180 -1.05 0.77 7.08
CA HIS A 180 -0.40 0.88 5.79
C HIS A 180 -1.38 1.39 4.72
N GLY A 181 -2.58 0.81 4.71
CA GLY A 181 -3.61 1.05 3.71
C GLY A 181 -3.38 0.33 2.38
N ASP A 182 -2.33 -0.50 2.29
CA ASP A 182 -1.99 -1.37 1.15
C ASP A 182 -1.09 -2.53 1.63
N ALA A 183 -1.52 -3.23 2.69
CA ALA A 183 -0.69 -4.16 3.45
C ALA A 183 -0.63 -5.57 2.82
N TYR A 184 -0.26 -5.65 1.54
CA TYR A 184 0.13 -6.92 0.91
C TYR A 184 1.61 -7.24 1.19
N ASN A 185 1.98 -8.51 1.11
CA ASN A 185 3.33 -9.02 1.42
C ASN A 185 4.46 -8.31 0.65
N ASP A 186 4.22 -7.95 -0.60
CA ASP A 186 5.18 -7.30 -1.49
C ASP A 186 5.53 -5.87 -1.05
N ASN A 187 4.65 -5.24 -0.29
CA ASN A 187 4.86 -3.91 0.30
C ASN A 187 5.60 -3.93 1.65
N VAL A 188 5.96 -5.12 2.16
CA VAL A 188 6.68 -5.30 3.43
C VAL A 188 8.01 -5.99 3.18
N LEU A 189 9.09 -5.21 3.15
CA LEU A 189 10.41 -5.73 2.88
C LEU A 189 11.11 -6.19 4.16
N LEU A 190 11.61 -7.43 4.16
CA LEU A 190 12.41 -8.01 5.22
C LEU A 190 13.89 -8.02 4.83
N ASN A 191 14.76 -7.81 5.82
CA ASN A 191 16.19 -7.94 5.61
C ASN A 191 16.53 -9.43 5.40
N PRO A 192 17.17 -9.82 4.29
CA PRO A 192 17.37 -11.23 3.94
C PRO A 192 18.30 -11.97 4.92
N SER A 193 19.12 -11.26 5.70
CA SER A 193 20.04 -11.87 6.66
C SER A 193 19.45 -12.00 8.06
N SER A 194 18.58 -11.08 8.49
CA SER A 194 18.05 -11.05 9.86
C SER A 194 16.55 -11.38 9.97
N GLY A 195 15.80 -11.25 8.88
CA GLY A 195 14.33 -11.32 8.88
C GLY A 195 13.65 -10.11 9.54
N GLU A 196 14.40 -9.13 10.04
CA GLU A 196 13.81 -7.91 10.59
C GLU A 196 13.28 -7.01 9.46
N LEU A 197 12.28 -6.19 9.77
CA LEU A 197 11.71 -5.22 8.84
C LEU A 197 12.81 -4.29 8.28
N ALA A 198 13.03 -4.36 6.97
CA ALA A 198 13.91 -3.49 6.20
C ALA A 198 13.20 -2.21 5.79
N ALA A 199 11.98 -2.30 5.24
CA ALA A 199 11.13 -1.14 4.95
C ALA A 199 9.67 -1.52 4.69
N PHE A 200 8.76 -0.58 4.94
CA PHE A 200 7.49 -0.50 4.23
C PHE A 200 7.67 0.32 2.96
N ILE A 201 7.14 -0.15 1.83
CA ILE A 201 7.10 0.57 0.55
C ILE A 201 5.65 0.87 0.17
N ASP A 202 5.42 1.71 -0.85
CA ASP A 202 4.08 2.02 -1.34
C ASP A 202 3.12 2.56 -0.27
N VAL A 203 3.70 3.40 0.59
CA VAL A 203 3.04 4.01 1.76
C VAL A 203 2.07 5.14 1.39
N GLY A 204 1.50 5.15 0.17
CA GLY A 204 0.62 6.20 -0.33
C GLY A 204 -0.68 6.36 0.46
N PHE A 205 -1.11 5.29 1.13
CA PHE A 205 -2.34 5.23 1.94
C PHE A 205 -2.12 5.25 3.45
N VAL A 206 -0.86 5.30 3.92
CA VAL A 206 -0.58 5.31 5.37
C VAL A 206 -1.37 6.40 6.08
N ALA A 207 -2.10 6.01 7.11
CA ALA A 207 -2.99 6.91 7.82
C ALA A 207 -3.39 6.34 9.19
N VAL A 208 -4.03 7.18 10.00
CA VAL A 208 -4.80 6.71 11.15
C VAL A 208 -6.13 6.17 10.64
N ALA A 209 -6.33 4.86 10.80
CA ALA A 209 -7.56 4.17 10.41
C ALA A 209 -7.82 2.99 11.33
N ASP A 210 -8.96 2.34 11.11
CA ASP A 210 -9.25 1.07 11.72
C ASP A 210 -8.23 0.01 11.29
N ARG A 211 -7.68 -0.76 12.23
CA ARG A 211 -6.74 -1.85 11.92
C ARG A 211 -7.26 -2.86 10.88
N CYS A 212 -8.58 -3.01 10.77
CA CYS A 212 -9.18 -3.93 9.80
C CYS A 212 -8.94 -3.49 8.35
N THR A 213 -8.56 -2.22 8.13
CA THR A 213 -8.07 -1.74 6.83
C THR A 213 -6.91 -2.59 6.33
N ASP A 214 -5.90 -2.83 7.17
CA ASP A 214 -4.76 -3.69 6.80
C ASP A 214 -5.10 -5.17 6.94
N LEU A 215 -5.81 -5.56 8.01
CA LEU A 215 -6.09 -6.98 8.27
C LEU A 215 -6.92 -7.65 7.17
N ALA A 216 -7.76 -6.90 6.44
CA ALA A 216 -8.52 -7.43 5.32
C ALA A 216 -7.60 -7.84 4.16
N MET A 217 -6.69 -6.95 3.74
CA MET A 217 -5.70 -7.23 2.69
C MET A 217 -4.76 -8.38 3.09
N ILE A 218 -4.29 -8.34 4.34
CA ILE A 218 -3.43 -9.39 4.90
C ILE A 218 -4.14 -10.74 4.92
N TYR A 219 -5.44 -10.78 5.21
CA TYR A 219 -6.20 -12.03 5.19
C TYR A 219 -6.22 -12.63 3.80
N ASP A 220 -6.52 -11.84 2.77
CA ASP A 220 -6.58 -12.31 1.39
C ASP A 220 -5.23 -12.93 0.99
N ASP A 221 -4.15 -12.18 1.22
CA ASP A 221 -2.77 -12.59 0.94
C ASP A 221 -2.32 -13.83 1.73
N VAL A 222 -2.47 -13.81 3.06
CA VAL A 222 -2.06 -14.95 3.90
C VAL A 222 -2.86 -16.22 3.59
N VAL A 223 -4.16 -16.09 3.30
CA VAL A 223 -5.00 -17.25 2.97
C VAL A 223 -4.65 -17.82 1.60
N ASP A 224 -4.33 -16.98 0.62
CA ASP A 224 -3.92 -17.43 -0.70
C ASP A 224 -2.60 -18.21 -0.67
N TYR A 225 -1.63 -17.77 0.13
CA TYR A 225 -0.31 -18.42 0.22
C TYR A 225 -0.27 -19.58 1.23
N TYR A 226 -0.95 -19.45 2.36
CA TYR A 226 -0.78 -20.34 3.52
C TYR A 226 -2.08 -20.91 4.08
N GLY A 227 -3.23 -20.62 3.46
CA GLY A 227 -4.53 -21.11 3.87
C GLY A 227 -5.02 -20.51 5.18
N ILE A 228 -6.17 -21.02 5.65
CA ILE A 228 -6.81 -20.56 6.89
C ILE A 228 -5.92 -20.84 8.10
N GLU A 229 -5.11 -21.90 8.09
CA GLU A 229 -4.12 -22.19 9.12
C GLU A 229 -3.06 -21.08 9.22
N GLY A 230 -2.64 -20.54 8.08
CA GLY A 230 -1.73 -19.39 8.01
C GLY A 230 -2.34 -18.14 8.63
N TRP A 231 -3.61 -17.86 8.33
CA TRP A 231 -4.33 -16.73 8.93
C TRP A 231 -4.46 -16.86 10.45
N GLN A 232 -4.76 -18.06 10.95
CA GLN A 232 -4.80 -18.33 12.39
C GLN A 232 -3.42 -18.11 13.05
N ALA A 233 -2.35 -18.53 12.38
CA ALA A 233 -0.99 -18.25 12.83
C ALA A 233 -0.68 -16.75 12.83
N PHE A 234 -1.09 -16.02 11.80
CA PHE A 234 -0.93 -14.57 11.71
C PHE A 234 -1.57 -13.88 12.91
N LEU A 235 -2.86 -14.13 13.15
CA LEU A 235 -3.59 -13.53 14.27
C LEU A 235 -2.91 -13.80 15.62
N LYS A 236 -2.47 -15.05 15.83
CA LYS A 236 -1.73 -15.45 17.03
C LYS A 236 -0.44 -14.65 17.22
N HIS A 237 0.38 -14.51 16.18
CA HIS A 237 1.65 -13.76 16.26
C HIS A 237 1.43 -12.25 16.33
N TYR A 238 0.40 -11.74 15.65
CA TYR A 238 -0.01 -10.34 15.66
C TYR A 238 -0.59 -9.91 17.03
N GLY A 239 -1.05 -10.87 17.84
CA GLY A 239 -1.59 -10.64 19.18
C GLY A 239 -3.07 -10.23 19.17
N SER A 240 -3.82 -10.64 18.13
CA SER A 240 -5.28 -10.50 18.08
C SER A 240 -5.92 -11.89 18.10
N THR A 241 -7.09 -12.02 18.72
CA THR A 241 -7.77 -13.32 18.83
C THR A 241 -9.10 -13.38 18.09
N ASP A 242 -9.61 -12.25 17.58
CA ASP A 242 -10.85 -12.23 16.79
C ASP A 242 -10.96 -10.95 15.95
N VAL A 243 -11.70 -11.02 14.85
CA VAL A 243 -12.10 -9.86 14.04
C VAL A 243 -13.60 -9.94 13.80
N GLU A 244 -14.34 -8.91 14.22
CA GLU A 244 -15.79 -8.91 14.12
C GLU A 244 -16.22 -9.04 12.64
N PRO A 245 -17.03 -10.05 12.26
CA PRO A 245 -17.26 -10.37 10.85
C PRO A 245 -17.90 -9.26 10.01
N GLN A 246 -18.85 -8.49 10.56
CA GLN A 246 -19.52 -7.44 9.78
C GLN A 246 -18.57 -6.28 9.50
N ARG A 247 -17.78 -5.88 10.49
CA ARG A 247 -16.71 -4.90 10.37
C ARG A 247 -15.65 -5.37 9.40
N PHE A 248 -15.21 -6.63 9.48
CA PHE A 248 -14.24 -7.18 8.55
C PHE A 248 -14.74 -7.15 7.10
N ARG A 249 -16.01 -7.52 6.90
CA ARG A 249 -16.68 -7.50 5.59
C ARG A 249 -16.69 -6.11 4.96
N PHE A 250 -16.83 -5.04 5.74
CA PHE A 250 -16.72 -3.68 5.23
C PHE A 250 -15.35 -3.43 4.58
N TYR A 251 -14.26 -3.83 5.24
CA TYR A 251 -12.90 -3.59 4.73
C TYR A 251 -12.55 -4.51 3.55
N GLN A 252 -13.00 -5.77 3.55
CA GLN A 252 -12.89 -6.65 2.38
C GLN A 252 -13.60 -6.06 1.15
N LEU A 253 -14.80 -5.50 1.32
CA LEU A 253 -15.48 -4.81 0.22
C LEU A 253 -14.75 -3.54 -0.21
N PHE A 254 -14.15 -2.81 0.72
CA PHE A 254 -13.45 -1.56 0.41
C PHE A 254 -12.21 -1.80 -0.44
N ASN A 255 -11.45 -2.88 -0.19
CA ASN A 255 -10.24 -3.24 -0.96
C ASN A 255 -10.50 -3.29 -2.46
N GLU A 256 -11.68 -3.75 -2.88
CA GLU A 256 -12.10 -3.85 -4.28
C GLU A 256 -12.19 -2.50 -5.02
N PHE A 257 -12.24 -1.38 -4.29
CA PHE A 257 -12.33 -0.04 -4.88
C PHE A 257 -10.97 0.67 -5.00
N ILE A 258 -9.91 0.06 -4.47
CA ILE A 258 -8.56 0.64 -4.41
C ILE A 258 -7.76 0.35 -5.67
#